data_AF-A0AAD1H639-F1
#
_entry.id   AF-A0AAD1H639-F1
#
_cell.length_a   1.000
_cell.length_b   1.000
_cell.length_c   1.000
_cell.angle_alpha   90.00
_cell.angle_beta   90.00
_cell.angle_gamma   90.00
#
_symmetry.space_group_name_H-M   'P 1'
#
loop_
_entity.id
_entity.type
_entity.pdbx_description
1 polymer ?
#
loop_
_entity_poly.entity_id
_entity_poly.type
_entity_poly.pdbx_seq_one_letter_code
_entity_poly.pdbx_strand_id
1 'polypeptide(L)'
;MGRLHWDRPAVTIRTEFWKPEKGRYLHPTANRPITHLEAARLQGFPDDYLWYGTKSEIGRQIGNAVPIMLARGIATHIAFLLAQV
;
A
#
# COMPACT_ATOMS: atom_id res chain seq x y z
N MET A 1 1.18 10.21 -16.19
CA MET A 1 2.10 9.11 -15.86
C MET A 1 3.39 9.71 -15.32
N GLY A 2 4.10 9.03 -14.41
CA GLY A 2 5.36 9.57 -13.90
C GLY A 2 5.96 8.81 -12.72
N ARG A 3 7.06 9.35 -12.20
CA ARG A 3 7.77 8.83 -11.03
C ARG A 3 7.17 9.34 -9.73
N LEU A 4 7.21 8.49 -8.71
CA LEU A 4 7.09 8.89 -7.32
C LEU A 4 8.28 9.78 -6.94
N HIS A 5 8.14 10.50 -5.83
CA HIS A 5 9.18 11.39 -5.29
C HIS A 5 9.55 10.91 -3.89
N TRP A 6 10.81 11.08 -3.50
CA TRP A 6 11.28 10.67 -2.17
C TRP A 6 10.77 11.60 -1.06
N ASP A 7 10.60 12.87 -1.38
CA ASP A 7 10.26 13.98 -0.48
C ASP A 7 8.75 14.26 -0.42
N ARG A 8 7.92 13.44 -1.06
CA ARG A 8 6.47 13.65 -1.13
C ARG A 8 5.70 12.37 -0.80
N PRO A 9 4.47 12.49 -0.27
CA PRO A 9 3.61 11.33 -0.10
C PRO A 9 3.38 10.56 -1.41
N ALA A 10 3.24 9.25 -1.30
CA ALA A 10 2.84 8.42 -2.43
C ALA A 10 1.40 8.77 -2.86
N VAL A 11 1.12 8.54 -4.14
CA VAL A 11 -0.27 8.54 -4.63
C VAL A 11 -1.00 7.29 -4.15
N THR A 12 -2.32 7.27 -4.24
CA THR A 12 -3.14 6.09 -3.90
C THR A 12 -2.62 4.85 -4.63
N ILE A 13 -2.30 3.80 -3.87
CA ILE A 13 -1.90 2.50 -4.40
C ILE A 13 -3.15 1.77 -4.88
N ARG A 14 -3.31 1.64 -6.19
CA ARG A 14 -4.46 0.93 -6.81
C ARG A 14 -4.10 -0.50 -7.20
N THR A 15 -5.10 -1.30 -7.53
CA THR A 15 -4.99 -2.74 -7.87
C THR A 15 -4.09 -3.10 -9.04
N GLU A 16 -3.60 -2.13 -9.82
CA GLU A 16 -2.70 -2.32 -10.95
C GLU A 16 -1.51 -1.34 -10.91
N PHE A 17 -0.97 -1.06 -9.72
CA PHE A 17 0.12 -0.09 -9.54
C PHE A 17 1.38 -0.43 -10.34
N TRP A 18 1.59 -1.68 -10.73
CA TRP A 18 2.75 -2.09 -11.55
C TRP A 18 2.62 -1.70 -13.03
N LYS A 19 1.49 -1.13 -13.45
CA LYS A 19 1.26 -0.61 -14.82
C LYS A 19 1.52 0.90 -14.85
N PRO A 20 2.63 1.38 -15.47
CA PRO A 20 2.95 2.81 -15.53
C PRO A 20 1.84 3.67 -16.13
N GLU A 21 1.06 3.11 -17.07
CA GLU A 21 -0.02 3.80 -17.74
C GLU A 21 -1.20 4.14 -16.82
N LYS A 22 -1.31 3.43 -15.70
CA LYS A 22 -2.38 3.65 -14.73
C LYS A 22 -2.06 4.81 -13.78
N GLY A 23 -0.83 5.29 -13.64
CA GLY A 23 -0.60 6.36 -12.67
C GLY A 23 0.83 6.85 -12.54
N ARG A 24 1.14 7.38 -11.35
CA ARG A 24 2.47 7.81 -10.96
C ARG A 24 3.10 6.71 -10.08
N TYR A 25 3.45 5.59 -10.70
CA TYR A 25 3.95 4.41 -9.99
C TYR A 25 5.38 4.02 -10.39
N LEU A 26 6.05 4.82 -11.23
CA LEU A 26 7.47 4.58 -11.49
C LEU A 26 8.27 4.88 -10.24
N HIS A 27 9.27 4.05 -9.97
CA HIS A 27 10.19 4.23 -8.87
C HIS A 27 10.89 5.61 -9.00
N PRO A 28 11.22 6.30 -7.89
CA PRO A 28 11.82 7.64 -7.97
C PRO A 28 13.11 7.71 -8.80
N THR A 29 13.96 6.68 -8.70
CA THR A 29 15.25 6.60 -9.41
C THR A 29 15.32 5.47 -10.45
N ALA A 30 14.97 4.23 -10.08
CA ALA A 30 15.04 3.08 -10.96
C ALA A 30 14.08 3.14 -12.18
N ASN A 31 14.49 2.61 -13.33
CA ASN A 31 13.70 2.56 -14.57
C ASN A 31 12.66 1.43 -14.56
N ARG A 32 11.83 1.38 -13.53
CA ARG A 32 10.76 0.37 -13.36
C ARG A 32 9.60 0.95 -12.54
N PRO A 33 8.40 0.33 -12.59
CA PRO A 33 7.38 0.52 -11.58
C PRO A 33 7.87 0.14 -10.18
N ILE A 34 7.17 0.61 -9.15
CA ILE A 34 7.35 0.10 -7.79
C ILE A 34 7.00 -1.39 -7.73
N THR A 35 7.72 -2.12 -6.87
CA THR A 35 7.48 -3.55 -6.62
C THR A 35 6.24 -3.75 -5.74
N HIS A 36 5.78 -5.01 -5.64
CA HIS A 36 4.70 -5.35 -4.72
C HIS A 36 5.09 -5.10 -3.26
N LEU A 37 6.34 -5.37 -2.89
CA LEU A 37 6.84 -5.10 -1.54
C LEU A 37 6.88 -3.59 -1.25
N GLU A 38 7.35 -2.78 -2.21
CA GLU A 38 7.35 -1.31 -2.06
C GLU A 38 5.92 -0.77 -1.90
N ALA A 39 4.97 -1.26 -2.69
CA ALA A 39 3.55 -0.89 -2.57
C ALA A 39 2.93 -1.35 -1.24
N ALA A 40 3.27 -2.56 -0.77
CA ALA A 40 2.82 -3.09 0.52
C ALA A 40 3.35 -2.26 1.70
N ARG A 41 4.61 -1.85 1.66
CA ARG A 41 5.20 -0.93 2.67
C ARG A 41 4.48 0.41 2.71
N LEU A 42 4.11 0.97 1.55
CA LEU A 42 3.32 2.20 1.48
C LEU A 42 1.93 2.05 2.10
N GLN A 43 1.35 0.84 2.07
CA GLN A 43 0.11 0.49 2.77
C GLN A 43 0.32 0.15 4.26
N GLY A 44 1.56 0.12 4.74
CA GLY A 44 1.92 -0.16 6.14
C GLY A 44 1.94 -1.65 6.49
N PHE A 45 1.99 -2.55 5.51
CA PHE A 45 2.21 -3.97 5.78
C PHE A 45 3.64 -4.20 6.29
N PRO A 46 3.83 -5.15 7.23
CA PRO A 46 5.16 -5.57 7.63
C PRO A 46 5.83 -6.37 6.50
N ASP A 47 7.16 -6.36 6.47
CA ASP A 47 7.94 -6.99 5.40
C ASP A 47 7.83 -8.52 5.37
N ASP A 48 7.44 -9.13 6.50
CA ASP A 48 7.22 -10.56 6.67
C ASP A 48 5.76 -10.99 6.44
N TYR A 49 4.90 -10.08 5.96
CA TYR A 49 3.52 -10.43 5.63
C TYR A 49 3.46 -11.50 4.54
N LEU A 50 2.77 -12.60 4.83
CA LEU A 50 2.64 -13.73 3.92
C LEU A 50 1.54 -13.47 2.88
N TRP A 51 1.95 -13.32 1.64
CA TRP A 51 1.06 -13.16 0.49
C TRP A 51 0.75 -14.50 -0.17
N TYR A 52 -0.51 -14.66 -0.61
CA TYR A 52 -0.97 -15.88 -1.29
C TYR A 52 -1.59 -15.53 -2.65
N GLY A 53 -1.35 -16.40 -3.63
CA GLY A 53 -1.87 -16.28 -5.00
C GLY A 53 -0.83 -15.79 -6.01
N THR A 54 -1.30 -15.52 -7.22
CA THR A 54 -0.49 -14.98 -8.33
C THR A 54 -0.08 -13.53 -8.06
N LYS A 55 0.95 -13.05 -8.77
CA LYS A 55 1.42 -11.65 -8.64
C LYS A 55 0.28 -10.64 -8.83
N SER A 56 -0.58 -10.83 -9.84
CA SER A 56 -1.72 -9.95 -10.08
C SER A 56 -2.76 -9.97 -8.97
N GLU A 57 -3.01 -11.14 -8.37
CA GLU A 57 -3.91 -11.26 -7.22
C GLU A 57 -3.34 -10.58 -5.98
N ILE A 58 -2.04 -10.76 -5.72
CA ILE A 58 -1.34 -10.08 -4.63
C ILE A 58 -1.39 -8.56 -4.83
N GLY A 59 -1.13 -8.08 -6.04
CA GLY A 59 -1.21 -6.66 -6.37
C GLY A 59 -2.62 -6.08 -6.14
N ARG A 60 -3.67 -6.86 -6.42
CA ARG A 60 -5.06 -6.51 -6.09
C ARG A 60 -5.33 -6.52 -4.59
N GLN A 61 -4.79 -7.48 -3.83
CA GLN A 61 -4.89 -7.50 -2.37
C GLN A 61 -4.27 -6.23 -1.76
N ILE A 62 -3.05 -5.86 -2.19
CA ILE A 62 -2.37 -4.63 -1.73
C ILE A 62 -3.17 -3.38 -2.09
N GLY A 63 -3.65 -3.29 -3.33
CA GLY A 63 -4.37 -2.11 -3.80
C GLY A 63 -5.74 -1.89 -3.15
N ASN A 64 -6.43 -2.97 -2.77
CA ASN A 64 -7.73 -2.92 -2.11
C ASN A 64 -7.65 -2.84 -0.58
N ALA A 65 -6.47 -3.07 0.01
CA ALA A 65 -6.30 -3.05 1.45
C ALA A 65 -6.54 -1.66 2.03
N VAL A 66 -7.07 -1.63 3.25
CA VAL A 66 -7.05 -0.43 4.10
C VAL A 66 -5.63 -0.25 4.65
N PRO A 67 -5.05 0.97 4.62
CA PRO A 67 -3.74 1.20 5.22
C PRO A 67 -3.71 0.76 6.70
N ILE A 68 -2.69 -0.02 7.07
CA ILE A 68 -2.63 -0.67 8.39
C ILE A 68 -2.66 0.35 9.54
N MET A 69 -1.99 1.49 9.37
CA MET A 69 -1.96 2.55 10.39
C MET A 69 -3.33 3.23 10.58
N LEU A 70 -4.10 3.37 9.50
CA LEU A 70 -5.47 3.91 9.58
C LEU A 70 -6.37 2.93 10.33
N ALA A 71 -6.33 1.64 9.96
CA ALA A 71 -7.10 0.60 10.62
C ALA A 71 -6.75 0.51 12.12
N ARG A 72 -5.45 0.59 12.46
CA ARG A 72 -4.98 0.63 13.86
C ARG A 72 -5.56 1.80 14.63
N GLY A 73 -5.50 3.01 14.08
CA GLY A 73 -6.03 4.21 14.76
C GLY A 73 -7.53 4.08 15.08
N ILE A 74 -8.32 3.60 14.11
CA ILE A 74 -9.75 3.34 14.29
C ILE A 74 -9.98 2.26 15.36
N ALA A 75 -9.28 1.14 15.27
CA ALA A 75 -9.44 0.03 16.21
C ALA A 75 -9.07 0.43 17.65
N THR A 76 -8.00 1.21 17.84
CA THR A 76 -7.60 1.73 19.15
C THR A 76 -8.68 2.63 19.74
N HIS A 77 -9.30 3.51 18.94
CA HIS A 77 -10.37 4.37 19.41
C HIS A 77 -11.61 3.57 19.82
N ILE A 78 -12.00 2.58 19.02
CA ILE A 78 -13.13 1.70 19.34
C ILE A 78 -12.85 0.92 20.64
N ALA A 79 -11.65 0.36 20.79
CA ALA A 79 -11.26 -0.38 22.00
C ALA A 79 -11.32 0.50 23.25
N PHE A 80 -10.90 1.77 23.16
CA PHE A 80 -11.02 2.73 24.24
C PHE A 80 -12.49 2.94 24.65
N LEU A 81 -13.40 3.14 23.69
CA LEU A 81 -14.82 3.32 23.98
C LEU A 81 -15.46 2.08 24.60
N LEU A 82 -15.08 0.89 24.13
CA LEU A 82 -15.60 -0.38 24.67
C LEU A 82 -15.13 -0.64 26.11
N ALA A 83 -13.97 -0.13 26.51
CA ALA A 83 -13.47 -0.26 27.88
C ALA A 83 -14.17 0.69 28.88
N GLN A 84 -15.03 1.59 28.41
CA GLN A 84 -15.81 2.53 29.24
C GLN A 84 -17.24 2.04 29.52
N VAL A 85 -17.63 0.89 28.93
CA VAL A 85 -18.95 0.25 29.09
C VAL A 85 -18.84 -0.91 30.06
#